data_AF-A0A329RP53-F1
#
_entry.id   AF-A0A329RP53-F1
#
_cell.length_a   1.000
_cell.length_b   1.000
_cell.length_c   1.000
_cell.angle_alpha   90.00
_cell.angle_beta   90.00
_cell.angle_gamma   90.00
#
_symmetry.space_group_name_H-M   'P 1'
#
loop_
_entity.id
_entity.type
_entity.pdbx_description
1 polymer ?
#
loop_
_entity_poly.entity_id
_entity_poly.type
_entity_poly.pdbx_seq_one_letter_code
_entity_poly.pdbx_strand_id
1 'polypeptide(L)'
;MAEAWYDDMNAQLQMLTFAQVGAELIKHFRTAMTDLQITTQMCTSRKKASETYQQFANRLLGMADLIKGGRAAEHNARLALQSFCAHAYPTTQ
;
A
#
# COMPACT_ATOMS: atom_id res chain seq x y z
N MET A 1 10.13 17.30 -4.75
CA MET A 1 8.97 17.39 -3.84
C MET A 1 9.30 16.86 -2.45
N ALA A 2 9.79 15.62 -2.30
CA ALA A 2 10.15 15.10 -0.98
C ALA A 2 11.37 15.79 -0.33
N GLU A 3 12.44 16.06 -1.09
CA GLU A 3 13.62 16.78 -0.59
C GLU A 3 13.27 18.23 -0.19
N ALA A 4 12.54 18.96 -1.03
CA ALA A 4 12.10 20.32 -0.71
C ALA A 4 11.23 20.38 0.57
N TRP A 5 10.33 19.42 0.76
CA TRP A 5 9.56 19.32 2.01
C TRP A 5 10.46 19.02 3.22
N TYR A 6 11.44 18.13 3.06
CA TYR A 6 12.36 17.79 4.14
C TYR A 6 13.19 19.01 4.55
N ASP A 7 13.74 19.76 3.59
CA ASP A 7 14.52 20.97 3.86
C ASP A 7 13.69 22.03 4.59
N ASP A 8 12.43 22.23 4.17
CA ASP A 8 11.50 23.17 4.82
C ASP A 8 11.11 22.73 6.24
N MET A 9 11.00 21.42 6.49
CA MET A 9 10.55 20.88 7.78
C MET A 9 11.69 20.44 8.70
N ASN A 10 12.94 20.42 8.23
CA ASN A 10 14.08 19.80 8.93
C ASN A 10 14.23 20.30 10.37
N ALA A 11 14.17 21.62 10.58
CA ALA A 11 14.27 22.22 11.91
C ALA A 11 13.17 21.73 12.87
N GLN A 12 11.96 21.50 12.36
CA GLN A 12 10.84 20.97 13.15
C GLN A 12 10.97 19.46 13.37
N LEU A 13 11.35 18.70 12.34
CA LEU A 13 11.55 17.26 12.41
C LEU A 13 12.64 16.86 13.41
N GLN A 14 13.71 17.66 13.54
CA GLN A 14 14.78 17.42 14.52
C GLN A 14 14.32 17.56 15.97
N MET A 15 13.20 18.25 16.23
CA MET A 15 12.61 18.37 17.56
C MET A 15 11.62 17.25 17.90
N LEU A 16 11.31 16.38 16.93
CA LEU A 16 10.34 15.29 17.06
C LEU A 16 11.02 13.96 17.37
N THR A 17 10.32 13.10 18.10
CA THR A 17 10.71 11.69 18.22
C THR A 17 10.54 10.95 16.89
N PHE A 18 11.23 9.82 16.73
CA PHE A 18 11.13 9.01 15.51
C PHE A 18 9.68 8.65 15.13
N ALA A 19 8.84 8.31 16.11
CA ALA A 19 7.43 8.01 15.88
C ALA A 19 6.65 9.23 15.36
N GLN A 20 6.95 10.43 15.86
CA GLN A 20 6.31 11.67 15.44
C GLN A 20 6.78 12.11 14.04
N VAL A 21 8.08 11.96 13.73
CA VAL A 21 8.60 12.16 12.36
C VAL A 21 7.90 11.22 11.38
N GLY A 22 7.74 9.96 11.75
CA GLY A 22 6.98 8.98 10.96
C GLY A 22 5.52 9.39 10.74
N ALA A 23 4.86 9.95 11.76
CA ALA A 23 3.50 10.45 11.65
C ALA A 23 3.39 11.65 10.70
N GLU A 24 4.33 12.60 10.74
CA GLU A 24 4.35 13.74 9.81
C GLU A 24 4.65 13.32 8.36
N LEU A 25 5.56 12.35 8.17
CA LEU A 25 5.80 11.73 6.86
C LEU A 25 4.52 11.11 6.29
N ILE A 26 3.82 10.31 7.11
CA ILE A 26 2.55 9.70 6.72
C ILE A 26 1.53 10.80 6.39
N LYS A 27 1.38 11.81 7.24
CA LYS A 27 0.42 12.90 7.04
C LYS A 27 0.69 13.69 5.76
N HIS A 28 1.95 13.93 5.41
CA HIS A 28 2.30 14.75 4.25
C HIS A 28 2.28 13.97 2.93
N PHE A 29 2.75 12.72 2.91
CA PHE A 29 2.90 11.95 1.67
C PHE A 29 1.90 10.82 1.48
N ARG A 30 1.21 10.36 2.54
CA ARG A 30 0.15 9.37 2.35
C ARG A 30 -1.05 10.09 1.77
N THR A 31 -1.31 9.87 0.49
CA THR A 31 -2.63 10.09 -0.07
C THR A 31 -3.63 9.32 0.77
N ALA A 32 -4.61 10.02 1.36
CA ALA A 32 -5.65 9.41 2.19
C ALA A 32 -6.57 8.58 1.30
N MET A 33 -6.11 7.38 0.92
CA MET A 33 -6.95 6.39 0.27
C MET A 33 -7.87 5.80 1.33
N THR A 34 -9.18 5.82 1.07
CA THR A 34 -10.14 5.15 1.92
C THR A 34 -9.97 3.63 1.79
N ASP A 35 -10.39 2.88 2.82
CA ASP A 35 -10.43 1.41 2.78
C ASP A 35 -11.12 0.88 1.51
N LEU A 36 -12.17 1.56 1.04
CA LEU A 36 -12.86 1.25 -0.20
C LEU A 36 -11.95 1.43 -1.42
N GLN A 37 -11.24 2.56 -1.52
CA GLN A 37 -10.32 2.81 -2.63
C GLN A 37 -9.17 1.80 -2.66
N ILE A 38 -8.61 1.46 -1.50
CA ILE A 38 -7.56 0.44 -1.38
C ILE A 38 -8.11 -0.93 -1.81
N THR A 39 -9.31 -1.28 -1.36
CA THR A 39 -9.99 -2.52 -1.75
C THR A 39 -10.22 -2.58 -3.25
N THR A 40 -10.77 -1.52 -3.85
CA THR A 40 -10.97 -1.44 -5.31
C THR A 40 -9.65 -1.56 -6.07
N GLN A 41 -8.59 -0.90 -5.61
CA GLN A 41 -7.27 -0.99 -6.24
C GLN A 41 -6.68 -2.40 -6.13
N MET A 42 -6.84 -3.06 -4.99
CA MET A 42 -6.39 -4.44 -4.80
C MET A 42 -7.13 -5.39 -5.75
N CYS A 43 -8.46 -5.30 -5.81
CA CYS A 43 -9.31 -6.15 -6.64
C CYS A 43 -9.15 -5.93 -8.15
N THR A 44 -8.60 -4.80 -8.58
CA THR A 44 -8.36 -4.49 -10.00
C THR A 44 -6.88 -4.60 -10.41
N SER A 45 -6.00 -4.83 -9.44
CA SER A 45 -4.56 -4.93 -9.67
C SER A 45 -4.20 -6.19 -10.44
N ARG A 46 -3.60 -6.01 -11.61
CA ARG A 46 -3.05 -7.11 -12.40
C ARG A 46 -1.59 -7.36 -12.09
N LYS A 47 -1.15 -8.60 -12.34
CA LYS A 47 0.27 -8.93 -12.31
C LYS A 47 1.00 -8.15 -13.42
N LYS A 48 2.05 -7.42 -13.05
CA LYS A 48 2.96 -6.76 -14.01
C LYS A 48 3.82 -7.80 -14.72
N ALA A 49 4.20 -7.54 -15.97
CA ALA A 49 5.10 -8.43 -16.70
C ALA A 49 6.47 -8.58 -15.99
N SER A 50 6.97 -7.49 -15.40
CA SER A 50 8.26 -7.42 -14.72
C SER A 50 8.28 -7.98 -13.29
N GLU A 51 7.12 -8.26 -12.68
CA GLU A 51 7.09 -8.76 -11.29
C GLU A 51 7.00 -10.29 -11.25
N THR A 52 7.59 -10.92 -10.24
CA THR A 52 7.38 -12.34 -9.96
C THR A 52 6.01 -12.57 -9.32
N TYR A 53 5.53 -13.82 -9.30
CA TYR A 53 4.29 -14.16 -8.60
C TYR A 53 4.36 -13.82 -7.10
N GLN A 54 5.51 -14.07 -6.47
CA GLN A 54 5.72 -13.72 -5.06
C GLN A 54 5.66 -12.19 -4.85
N GLN A 55 6.26 -11.41 -5.74
CA GLN A 55 6.20 -9.94 -5.66
C GLN A 55 4.76 -9.44 -5.84
N PHE A 56 3.99 -10.04 -6.76
CA PHE A 56 2.58 -9.71 -6.94
C PHE A 56 1.75 -10.04 -5.69
N ALA A 57 1.91 -11.24 -5.12
CA ALA A 57 1.23 -11.65 -3.90
C ALA A 57 1.56 -10.71 -2.72
N ASN A 58 2.84 -10.40 -2.54
CA ASN A 58 3.29 -9.47 -1.48
C ASN A 58 2.70 -8.07 -1.67
N ARG A 59 2.56 -7.59 -2.91
CA ARG A 59 1.94 -6.30 -3.21
C ARG A 59 0.46 -6.27 -2.83
N LEU A 60 -0.29 -7.34 -3.12
CA LEU A 60 -1.69 -7.46 -2.72
C LEU A 60 -1.85 -7.56 -1.20
N LEU A 61 -0.99 -8.32 -0.52
CA LEU A 61 -0.97 -8.39 0.95
C LEU A 61 -0.62 -7.04 1.58
N GLY A 62 0.30 -6.29 0.98
CA GLY A 62 0.62 -4.92 1.40
C GLY A 62 -0.57 -3.98 1.28
N MET A 63 -1.42 -4.13 0.25
CA MET A 63 -2.68 -3.37 0.16
C MET A 63 -3.68 -3.81 1.23
N ALA A 64 -3.81 -5.11 1.48
CA ALA A 64 -4.68 -5.64 2.53
C ALA A 64 -4.29 -5.13 3.93
N ASP A 65 -3.01 -4.94 4.21
CA ASP A 65 -2.51 -4.36 5.47
C ASP A 65 -2.90 -2.90 5.68
N LEU A 66 -3.19 -2.17 4.60
CA LEU A 66 -3.57 -0.76 4.67
C LEU A 66 -5.07 -0.58 4.97
N ILE A 67 -5.88 -1.63 4.86
CA ILE A 67 -7.32 -1.66 5.16
C ILE A 67 -7.49 -1.90 6.67
N LYS A 68 -8.57 -1.40 7.28
CA LYS A 68 -8.89 -1.69 8.69
C LYS A 68 -8.90 -3.20 8.97
N GLY A 69 -8.19 -3.59 10.03
CA GLY A 69 -8.00 -5.01 10.41
C GLY A 69 -6.83 -5.69 9.68
N GLY A 70 -6.22 -5.04 8.69
CA GLY A 70 -5.05 -5.50 7.96
C GLY A 70 -5.25 -6.86 7.28
N ARG A 71 -4.15 -7.56 6.97
CA ARG A 71 -4.22 -8.94 6.43
C ARG A 71 -4.71 -9.98 7.45
N ALA A 72 -4.72 -9.66 8.74
CA ALA A 72 -5.21 -10.55 9.79
C ALA A 72 -6.74 -10.70 9.75
N ALA A 73 -7.45 -9.72 9.18
CA ALA A 73 -8.85 -9.84 8.87
C ALA A 73 -9.06 -10.83 7.71
N GLU A 74 -9.79 -11.91 7.97
CA GLU A 74 -10.05 -12.97 6.99
C GLU A 74 -10.63 -12.43 5.68
N HIS A 75 -11.52 -11.44 5.78
CA HIS A 75 -12.11 -10.79 4.60
C HIS A 75 -11.05 -10.17 3.68
N ASN A 76 -10.10 -9.41 4.23
CA ASN A 76 -9.06 -8.73 3.46
C ASN A 76 -8.09 -9.74 2.83
N ALA A 77 -7.70 -10.78 3.59
CA ALA A 77 -6.87 -11.87 3.09
C ALA A 77 -7.54 -12.62 1.94
N ARG A 78 -8.86 -12.89 2.06
CA ARG A 78 -9.64 -13.54 1.02
C ARG A 78 -9.72 -12.70 -0.25
N LEU A 79 -9.93 -11.39 -0.13
CA LEU A 79 -9.93 -10.50 -1.28
C LEU A 79 -8.57 -10.46 -1.99
N ALA A 80 -7.47 -10.40 -1.23
CA ALA A 80 -6.12 -10.47 -1.80
C ALA A 80 -5.89 -11.79 -2.56
N LEU A 81 -6.30 -12.93 -1.99
CA LEU A 81 -6.20 -14.23 -2.65
C LEU A 81 -7.06 -14.30 -3.93
N GLN A 82 -8.31 -13.83 -3.87
CA GLN A 82 -9.20 -13.79 -5.04
C GLN A 82 -8.62 -12.93 -6.16
N SER A 83 -8.07 -11.76 -5.81
CA SER A 83 -7.42 -10.85 -6.77
C SER A 83 -6.19 -11.49 -7.40
N PHE A 84 -5.39 -12.22 -6.60
CA PHE A 84 -4.26 -12.97 -7.10
C PHE A 84 -4.72 -14.02 -8.12
N CYS A 85 -5.67 -14.88 -7.78
CA CYS A 85 -6.16 -15.92 -8.68
C CYS A 85 -6.76 -15.34 -9.98
N ALA A 86 -7.47 -14.23 -9.89
CA ALA A 86 -8.10 -13.59 -11.03
C ALA A 86 -7.10 -12.90 -11.98
N HIS A 87 -5.94 -12.47 -11.49
CA HIS A 87 -5.06 -11.57 -12.25
C HIS A 87 -3.58 -11.94 -12.26
N ALA A 88 -3.20 -13.08 -11.67
CA ALA A 88 -1.84 -13.59 -11.70
C ALA A 88 -1.42 -14.10 -13.09
N TYR A 89 -2.38 -14.57 -13.87
CA TYR A 89 -2.12 -15.12 -15.20
C TYR A 89 -2.70 -14.19 -16.27
N PRO A 90 -1.89 -13.76 -17.26
CA PRO A 90 -2.45 -13.11 -18.44
C PRO A 90 -3.34 -14.14 -19.15
N THR A 91 -4.60 -13.79 -19.40
CA THR A 91 -5.45 -14.58 -20.30
C THR A 91 -4.74 -14.62 -21.65
N THR A 92 -4.32 -15.80 -22.07
CA THR A 92 -3.94 -16.04 -23.47
C THR A 92 -5.11 -15.59 -24.33
N GLN A 93 -4.93 -14.47 -25.04
CA GLN A 93 -5.74 -14.12 -26.21
C GLN A 93 -5.30 -14.98 -27.38
#